data_AF-Q89US7-F1
#
_entry.id   AF-Q89US7-F1
#
_cell.length_a   1.000
_cell.length_b   1.000
_cell.length_c   1.000
_cell.angle_alpha   90.00
_cell.angle_beta   90.00
_cell.angle_gamma   90.00
#
_symmetry.space_group_name_H-M   'P 1'
#
loop_
_entity.id
_entity.type
_entity.pdbx_description
1 polymer ?
#
loop_
_entity_poly.entity_id
_entity_poly.type
_entity_poly.pdbx_seq_one_letter_code
_entity_poly.pdbx_strand_id
1 'polypeptide(L)'
;MVRPLDPERDHPTSPKRCFMKISILAALLLAATALPAAAQSGPTLQEQMACRGDASKFCAEHVGKPPQMNACLRENKSKLSDGCRKVVESHGG
;
A
#
# COMPACT_ATOMS: atom_id res chain seq x y z
N MET A 1 10.30 20.64 -18.12
CA MET A 1 9.23 20.82 -19.13
C MET A 1 9.14 19.54 -19.94
N VAL A 2 7.99 18.87 -19.82
CA VAL A 2 7.35 17.90 -20.74
C VAL A 2 8.28 17.01 -21.60
N ARG A 3 8.30 15.69 -21.33
CA ARG A 3 7.82 14.70 -22.32
C ARG A 3 7.11 13.51 -21.64
N PRO A 4 5.87 13.21 -22.07
CA PRO A 4 5.13 12.00 -21.76
C PRO A 4 5.41 10.87 -22.78
N LEU A 5 4.84 9.69 -22.47
CA LEU A 5 4.75 8.43 -23.22
C LEU A 5 5.96 7.47 -23.14
N ASP A 6 5.91 6.66 -22.09
CA ASP A 6 5.94 5.18 -22.09
C ASP A 6 6.48 4.44 -23.34
N PRO A 7 7.52 3.61 -23.13
CA PRO A 7 7.65 2.35 -23.83
C PRO A 7 7.61 1.16 -22.86
N GLU A 8 6.43 0.52 -22.76
CA GLU A 8 6.20 -0.90 -22.46
C GLU A 8 7.47 -1.76 -22.68
N ARG A 9 8.05 -2.30 -21.60
CA ARG A 9 7.77 -3.65 -21.07
C ARG A 9 8.14 -4.77 -22.08
N ASP A 10 9.23 -5.51 -21.88
CA ASP A 10 9.32 -6.71 -21.01
C ASP A 10 8.56 -7.89 -21.66
N HIS A 11 9.05 -9.11 -21.81
CA HIS A 11 10.26 -9.81 -21.43
C HIS A 11 10.15 -11.22 -22.08
N PRO A 12 11.14 -12.11 -21.88
CA PRO A 12 11.26 -13.38 -22.56
C PRO A 12 10.35 -14.45 -21.94
N THR A 13 10.17 -15.58 -22.62
CA THR A 13 10.47 -16.92 -22.08
C THR A 13 10.11 -17.98 -23.10
N SER A 14 11.13 -18.75 -23.50
CA SER A 14 10.95 -19.95 -24.31
C SER A 14 10.62 -21.13 -23.41
N PRO A 15 9.56 -21.89 -23.74
CA PRO A 15 9.58 -23.32 -23.51
C PRO A 15 9.24 -24.07 -24.81
N LYS A 16 10.25 -24.81 -25.29
CA LYS A 16 10.15 -26.17 -25.87
C LYS A 16 9.10 -26.39 -26.99
N ARG A 17 9.56 -26.29 -28.24
CA ARG A 17 9.20 -27.16 -29.39
C ARG A 17 7.88 -27.94 -29.29
N CYS A 18 6.76 -27.37 -29.76
CA CYS A 18 5.76 -28.15 -30.49
C CYS A 18 4.73 -27.33 -31.29
N PHE A 19 4.62 -26.01 -31.10
CA PHE A 19 3.56 -25.23 -31.75
C PHE A 19 4.10 -24.18 -32.73
N MET A 20 4.99 -24.63 -33.62
CA MET A 20 5.53 -23.87 -34.77
C MET A 20 4.49 -23.58 -35.88
N LYS A 21 3.18 -23.71 -35.61
CA LYS A 21 2.16 -23.73 -36.67
C LYS A 21 0.87 -22.99 -36.37
N ILE A 22 0.66 -22.47 -35.16
CA ILE A 22 -0.58 -21.79 -34.80
C ILE A 22 -0.29 -20.32 -34.57
N SER A 23 0.30 -19.69 -35.60
CA SER A 23 0.37 -18.23 -35.79
C SER A 23 -0.96 -17.65 -36.26
N ILE A 24 -2.07 -18.34 -36.03
CA ILE A 24 -3.35 -17.97 -36.64
C ILE A 24 -4.38 -18.06 -35.54
N LEU A 25 -5.04 -17.00 -35.10
CA LEU A 25 -5.07 -15.59 -35.41
C LEU A 25 -5.81 -15.01 -34.20
N ALA A 26 -5.37 -13.85 -33.72
CA ALA A 26 -6.21 -12.81 -33.15
C ALA A 26 -7.46 -13.20 -32.31
N ALA A 27 -7.45 -12.69 -31.07
CA ALA A 27 -8.59 -12.52 -30.16
C ALA A 27 -8.56 -13.47 -28.97
N LEU A 28 -8.86 -12.89 -27.80
CA LEU A 28 -9.27 -13.51 -26.54
C LEU A 28 -8.24 -13.59 -25.41
N LEU A 29 -7.08 -12.92 -25.48
CA LEU A 29 -6.29 -12.65 -24.27
C LEU A 29 -6.07 -11.16 -24.07
N LEU A 30 -6.97 -10.55 -23.30
CA LEU A 30 -6.56 -9.55 -22.33
C LEU A 30 -7.47 -9.67 -21.10
N ALA A 31 -7.34 -10.82 -20.42
CA ALA A 31 -7.89 -10.98 -19.09
C ALA A 31 -7.17 -9.98 -18.16
N ALA A 32 -7.99 -9.19 -17.48
CA ALA A 32 -7.62 -8.10 -16.61
C ALA A 32 -6.48 -8.45 -15.64
N THR A 33 -5.39 -7.69 -15.68
CA THR A 33 -4.47 -7.58 -14.55
C THR A 33 -4.59 -6.17 -13.98
N ALA A 34 -5.62 -5.95 -13.17
CA ALA A 34 -5.61 -4.83 -12.23
C ALA A 34 -4.48 -5.11 -11.21
N LEU A 35 -3.35 -4.43 -11.35
CA LEU A 35 -2.34 -4.42 -10.30
C LEU A 35 -2.93 -3.71 -9.07
N PRO A 36 -2.98 -4.32 -7.88
CA PRO A 36 -3.22 -3.56 -6.67
C PRO A 36 -1.94 -2.80 -6.36
N ALA A 37 -1.89 -1.52 -6.73
CA ALA A 37 -0.87 -0.61 -6.26
C ALA A 37 -1.17 -0.24 -4.80
N ALA A 38 -0.59 -0.96 -3.83
CA ALA A 38 -0.49 -0.48 -2.45
C ALA A 38 0.58 -1.23 -1.66
N ALA A 39 1.86 -0.94 -1.93
CA ALA A 39 2.94 -1.19 -0.97
C ALA A 39 3.22 0.12 -0.21
N GLN A 40 2.24 0.60 0.57
CA GLN A 40 2.44 1.68 1.53
C GLN A 40 2.56 1.04 2.91
N SER A 41 3.79 0.75 3.33
CA SER A 41 4.08 0.04 4.59
C SER A 41 3.88 0.91 5.86
N GLY A 42 3.04 1.95 5.80
CA GLY A 42 2.80 2.87 6.91
C GLY A 42 1.49 3.64 6.79
N PRO A 43 1.07 4.30 7.89
CA PRO A 43 -0.20 5.01 7.94
C PRO A 43 -0.21 6.20 6.98
N THR A 44 -1.28 6.29 6.21
CA THR A 44 -1.62 7.41 5.33
C THR A 44 -1.74 8.71 6.11
N LEU A 45 -1.67 9.84 5.40
CA LEU A 45 -1.85 11.16 6.03
C LEU A 45 -3.21 11.27 6.74
N GLN A 46 -4.26 10.68 6.17
CA GLN A 46 -5.59 10.67 6.76
C GLN A 46 -5.63 9.89 8.08
N GLU A 47 -4.98 8.73 8.12
CA GLU A 47 -4.84 7.90 9.32
C GLU A 47 -4.06 8.63 10.42
N GLN A 48 -2.96 9.31 10.06
CA GLN A 48 -2.19 10.12 11.01
C GLN A 48 -3.02 11.27 11.60
N MET A 49 -3.85 11.91 10.78
CA MET A 49 -4.74 12.99 11.24
C MET A 49 -5.83 12.47 12.18
N ALA A 50 -6.38 11.27 11.93
CA ALA A 50 -7.33 10.63 12.84
C ALA A 50 -6.72 10.38 14.23
N CYS A 51 -5.41 10.09 14.29
CA CYS A 51 -4.68 9.88 15.54
C CYS A 51 -4.08 11.15 16.15
N ARG A 52 -4.11 12.31 15.48
CA ARG A 52 -3.39 13.51 15.92
C ARG A 52 -3.77 13.97 17.33
N GLY A 53 -5.08 14.00 17.64
CA GLY A 53 -5.58 14.43 18.95
C GLY A 53 -5.17 13.46 20.07
N ASP A 54 -5.31 12.17 19.83
CA ASP A 54 -4.91 11.13 20.78
C ASP A 54 -3.39 11.08 20.97
N ALA A 55 -2.63 11.18 19.88
CA ALA A 55 -1.18 11.28 19.88
C ALA A 55 -0.70 12.47 20.72
N SER A 56 -1.32 13.64 20.58
CA SER A 56 -0.97 14.82 21.41
C SER A 56 -1.34 14.65 22.88
N LYS A 57 -2.34 13.83 23.21
CA LYS A 57 -2.83 13.66 24.58
C LYS A 57 -2.09 12.58 25.35
N PHE A 58 -1.79 11.47 24.69
CA PHE A 58 -1.20 10.28 25.31
C PHE A 58 0.27 10.06 24.94
N CYS A 59 0.73 10.59 23.80
CA CYS A 59 2.02 10.26 23.20
C CYS A 59 2.85 11.50 22.80
N ALA A 60 2.64 12.64 23.46
CA ALA A 60 3.28 13.93 23.10
C ALA A 60 4.82 13.87 23.08
N GLU A 61 5.43 13.04 23.92
CA GLU A 61 6.89 12.87 24.00
C GLU A 61 7.48 12.22 22.72
N HIS A 62 6.65 11.58 21.91
CA HIS A 62 7.02 10.87 20.69
C HIS A 62 6.72 11.67 19.41
N VAL A 63 6.41 12.96 19.51
CA VAL A 63 6.19 13.81 18.33
C VAL A 63 7.46 13.87 17.48
N GLY A 64 7.31 13.66 16.17
CA GLY A 64 8.44 13.59 15.22
C GLY A 64 9.19 12.25 15.24
N LYS A 65 8.72 11.28 16.01
CA LYS A 65 9.31 9.94 16.16
C LYS A 65 8.28 8.87 15.75
N PRO A 66 8.05 8.65 14.43
CA PRO A 66 6.97 7.79 13.95
C PRO A 66 6.95 6.36 14.53
N PRO A 67 8.07 5.62 14.66
CA PRO A 67 8.00 4.27 15.20
C PRO A 67 7.62 4.25 16.68
N GLN A 68 8.14 5.19 17.47
CA GLN A 68 7.80 5.32 18.89
C GLN A 68 6.37 5.82 19.10
N MET A 69 5.90 6.75 18.25
CA MET A 69 4.52 7.22 18.26
C MET A 69 3.55 6.06 18.00
N ASN A 70 3.81 5.24 16.98
CA ASN A 70 2.99 4.07 16.68
C ASN A 70 2.99 3.08 17.85
N ALA A 71 4.14 2.79 18.45
CA ALA A 71 4.21 1.92 19.64
C ALA A 71 3.36 2.47 20.80
N CYS A 72 3.50 3.76 21.13
CA CYS A 72 2.73 4.39 22.20
C CYS A 72 1.21 4.38 21.93
N LEU A 73 0.78 4.58 20.68
CA LEU A 73 -0.63 4.49 20.30
C LEU A 73 -1.17 3.06 20.48
N ARG A 74 -0.39 2.03 20.10
CA ARG A 74 -0.74 0.62 20.32
C ARG A 74 -0.93 0.30 21.80
N GLU A 75 -0.02 0.76 22.65
CA GLU A 75 -0.11 0.59 24.11
C GLU A 75 -1.33 1.28 24.72
N ASN A 76 -1.73 2.43 24.15
CA ASN A 76 -2.87 3.20 24.63
C ASN A 76 -4.18 2.92 23.88
N LYS A 77 -4.27 1.85 23.06
CA LYS A 77 -5.42 1.56 22.18
C LYS A 77 -6.79 1.63 22.86
N SER A 78 -6.89 1.23 24.13
CA SER A 78 -8.13 1.29 24.92
C SER A 78 -8.58 2.72 25.28
N LYS A 79 -7.65 3.69 25.27
CA LYS A 79 -7.89 5.10 25.61
C LYS A 79 -8.04 6.02 24.40
N LEU A 80 -7.72 5.54 23.20
CA LEU A 80 -7.82 6.32 21.97
C LEU A 80 -9.28 6.65 21.62
N SER A 81 -9.49 7.57 20.69
CA SER A 81 -10.77 7.74 20.00
C SER A 81 -11.05 6.55 19.07
N ASP A 82 -12.32 6.31 18.72
CA ASP A 82 -12.69 5.22 17.81
C ASP A 82 -12.03 5.33 16.43
N GLY A 83 -11.81 6.57 15.96
CA GLY A 83 -11.13 6.82 14.70
C GLY A 83 -9.69 6.33 14.74
N CYS A 84 -8.93 6.75 15.74
CA CYS A 84 -7.53 6.34 15.87
C CYS A 84 -7.39 4.84 16.21
N ARG A 85 -8.31 4.27 17.00
CA ARG A 85 -8.32 2.84 17.31
C ARG A 85 -8.37 1.98 16.05
N LYS A 86 -9.27 2.31 15.12
CA LYS A 86 -9.42 1.61 13.85
C LYS A 86 -8.15 1.66 13.01
N VAL A 87 -7.44 2.78 13.03
CA VAL A 87 -6.13 2.93 12.36
C VAL A 87 -5.10 2.01 13.00
N VAL A 88 -4.99 2.03 14.33
CA VAL A 88 -4.04 1.17 15.03
C VAL A 88 -4.33 -0.31 14.74
N GLU A 89 -5.60 -0.71 14.75
CA GLU A 89 -6.05 -2.06 14.43
C GLU A 89 -5.78 -2.46 12.97
N SER A 90 -5.96 -1.55 12.00
CA SER A 90 -5.65 -1.83 10.59
C SER A 90 -4.14 -1.98 10.33
N HIS A 91 -3.30 -1.42 11.19
CA HIS A 91 -1.84 -1.49 11.12
C HIS A 91 -1.21 -2.53 12.08
N GLY A 92 -2.01 -3.45 12.63
CA GLY A 92 -1.49 -4.60 13.39
C GLY A 92 -1.55 -4.51 14.90
N GLY A 93 -2.33 -3.56 15.44
CA GLY A 93 -2.87 -3.60 16.81
C GLY A 93 -1.88 -3.26 17.92
#